data_AF-A0A9P5CX71-F1
#
_entry.id   AF-A0A9P5CX71-F1
#
_cell.length_a   1.000
_cell.length_b   1.000
_cell.length_c   1.000
_cell.angle_alpha   90.00
_cell.angle_beta   90.00
_cell.angle_gamma   90.00
#
_symmetry.space_group_name_H-M   'P 1'
#
loop_
_entity.id
_entity.type
_entity.pdbx_description
1 polymer ?
#
loop_
_entity_poly.entity_id
_entity_poly.type
_entity_poly.pdbx_seq_one_letter_code
_entity_poly.pdbx_strand_id
1 'polypeptide(L)'
;MLNPKGGILILLEKGHKEGFAAIGGARAMILERLIKSPGTSELSDPDPAPETQTGQIEKSKGMIIAPCTTHARCPMYVEPGKMKQPKQFCRFAQRYVRPHVLQRILGNPSHNHEDAEFSYLAVQRGVDRREVNGLVQDEHTTNTAFAGYEHSVDINEANANDAKKEIIDPLMWPRVVLPPIKRKGHVSMDLCTPEGKIERWTVPRSFSKQAYRDARKSSWGDLWPLGAKTRIHRPVRAIKIEEATPAKKKKIVKPGADSRRRRAALAGESEEFDLDDEQGQKLADRVNSYHDQRITGKNKKENKVPKWARQMEVKRDRKYGKQLGHE
;
A
#
# COMPACT_ATOMS: atom_id res chain seq x y z
N MET A 1 -18.06 26.67 -13.31
CA MET A 1 -17.07 27.07 -12.28
C MET A 1 -17.55 26.62 -10.90
N LEU A 2 -16.63 26.31 -9.98
CA LEU A 2 -16.97 25.88 -8.62
C LEU A 2 -17.53 27.07 -7.79
N ASN A 3 -18.64 26.85 -7.07
CA ASN A 3 -19.27 27.87 -6.21
C ASN A 3 -18.22 28.47 -5.23
N PRO A 4 -17.98 29.80 -5.26
CA PRO A 4 -17.00 30.44 -4.40
C PRO A 4 -17.38 30.44 -2.91
N LYS A 5 -18.65 30.17 -2.57
CA LYS A 5 -19.19 30.15 -1.20
C LYS A 5 -19.49 28.72 -0.74
N GLY A 6 -18.50 27.83 -0.77
CA GLY A 6 -18.62 26.48 -0.20
C GLY A 6 -18.69 25.33 -1.20
N GLY A 7 -18.45 25.57 -2.50
CA GLY A 7 -18.42 24.51 -3.50
C GLY A 7 -17.29 23.50 -3.23
N ILE A 8 -17.55 22.22 -3.51
CA ILE A 8 -16.60 21.12 -3.29
C ILE A 8 -16.05 20.60 -4.63
N LEU A 9 -14.73 20.61 -4.76
CA LEU A 9 -13.99 19.94 -5.84
C LEU A 9 -13.53 18.57 -5.35
N ILE A 10 -13.85 17.52 -6.09
CA ILE A 10 -13.36 16.17 -5.83
C ILE A 10 -12.48 15.76 -7.03
N LEU A 11 -11.23 15.44 -6.74
CA LEU A 11 -10.30 14.82 -7.69
C LEU A 11 -10.19 13.34 -7.32
N LEU A 12 -10.28 12.46 -8.32
CA LEU A 12 -10.22 11.01 -8.12
C LEU A 12 -9.36 10.38 -9.20
N GLU A 13 -8.46 9.51 -8.78
CA GLU A 13 -7.56 8.74 -9.63
C GLU A 13 -7.52 7.29 -9.19
N LYS A 14 -7.05 6.41 -10.07
CA LYS A 14 -6.91 4.99 -9.73
C LYS A 14 -5.82 4.80 -8.66
N GLY A 15 -6.03 3.84 -7.76
CA GLY A 15 -5.21 3.59 -6.57
C GLY A 15 -3.90 2.87 -6.88
N HIS A 16 -3.08 3.47 -7.74
CA HIS A 16 -1.71 3.07 -8.01
C HIS A 16 -0.76 4.26 -7.83
N LYS A 17 0.53 4.04 -8.08
CA LYS A 17 1.59 5.00 -7.77
C LYS A 17 1.44 6.29 -8.58
N GLU A 18 1.15 6.17 -9.86
CA GLU A 18 0.99 7.29 -10.78
C GLU A 18 -0.29 8.08 -10.46
N GLY A 19 -1.40 7.39 -10.17
CA GLY A 19 -2.64 8.04 -9.72
C GLY A 19 -2.47 8.79 -8.39
N PHE A 20 -1.78 8.20 -7.42
CA PHE A 20 -1.42 8.90 -6.19
C PHE A 20 -0.47 10.08 -6.44
N ALA A 21 0.50 9.95 -7.35
CA ALA A 21 1.40 11.05 -7.68
C ALA A 21 0.66 12.23 -8.31
N ALA A 22 -0.32 11.97 -9.18
CA ALA A 22 -1.20 13.00 -9.74
C ALA A 22 -2.00 13.71 -8.64
N ILE A 23 -2.64 12.96 -7.73
CA ILE A 23 -3.41 13.52 -6.61
C ILE A 23 -2.50 14.26 -5.62
N GLY A 24 -1.32 13.73 -5.30
CA GLY A 24 -0.33 14.35 -4.43
C GLY A 24 0.21 15.66 -5.02
N GLY A 25 0.48 15.68 -6.33
CA GLY A 25 0.87 16.88 -7.07
C GLY A 25 -0.24 17.93 -7.10
N ALA A 26 -1.49 17.52 -7.38
CA ALA A 26 -2.64 18.41 -7.33
C ALA A 26 -2.84 19.00 -5.93
N ARG A 27 -2.71 18.17 -4.88
CA ARG A 27 -2.78 18.63 -3.48
C ARG A 27 -1.70 19.66 -3.16
N ALA A 28 -0.46 19.43 -3.57
CA ALA A 28 0.64 20.36 -3.36
C ALA A 28 0.37 21.69 -4.08
N MET A 29 -0.01 21.64 -5.36
CA MET A 29 -0.33 22.82 -6.15
C MET A 29 -1.50 23.63 -5.56
N ILE A 30 -2.55 22.97 -5.09
CA ILE A 30 -3.69 23.63 -4.43
C ILE A 30 -3.26 24.36 -3.16
N LEU A 31 -2.44 23.73 -2.32
CA LEU A 31 -1.94 24.35 -1.08
C LEU A 31 -0.96 25.49 -1.36
N GLU A 32 -0.08 25.34 -2.35
CA GLU A 32 0.96 26.30 -2.68
C GLU A 32 0.40 27.52 -3.42
N ARG A 33 -0.61 27.35 -4.29
CA ARG A 33 -1.07 28.40 -5.22
C ARG A 33 -2.52 28.86 -5.02
N LEU A 34 -3.41 28.07 -4.41
CA LEU A 34 -4.85 28.35 -4.45
C LEU A 34 -5.51 28.59 -3.09
N ILE A 35 -5.04 27.95 -2.00
CA ILE A 35 -5.63 28.05 -0.65
C ILE A 35 -4.76 28.94 0.25
N LYS A 36 -5.39 29.91 0.95
CA LYS A 36 -4.77 30.62 2.08
C LYS A 36 -4.82 29.75 3.34
N SER A 37 -3.69 29.54 4.01
CA SER A 37 -3.64 28.84 5.30
C SER A 37 -3.75 29.82 6.48
N PRO A 38 -4.57 29.54 7.51
CA PRO A 38 -4.64 30.34 8.73
C PRO A 38 -3.26 30.41 9.41
N GLY A 39 -2.82 31.60 9.78
CA GLY A 39 -1.56 31.83 10.50
C GLY A 39 -0.32 32.08 9.62
N THR A 40 -0.42 31.94 8.30
CA THR A 40 0.61 32.46 7.39
C THR A 40 0.30 33.92 7.13
N SER A 41 0.78 34.81 8.00
CA SER A 41 0.75 36.25 7.75
C SER A 41 1.52 36.54 6.44
N GLU A 42 1.08 37.53 5.68
CA GLU A 42 1.70 38.02 4.44
C GLU A 42 3.06 38.71 4.68
N LEU A 43 3.85 38.23 5.64
CA LEU A 43 5.13 38.78 6.04
C LEU A 43 6.21 37.76 5.71
N SER A 44 7.04 38.10 4.72
CA SER A 44 8.20 37.38 4.17
C SER A 44 7.92 36.29 3.13
N ASP A 45 7.37 36.68 1.98
CA ASP A 45 7.93 36.16 0.74
C ASP A 45 9.28 36.89 0.53
N PRO A 46 10.46 36.22 0.61
CA PRO A 46 11.69 36.82 0.13
C PRO A 46 11.55 37.07 -1.37
N ASP A 47 12.00 38.27 -1.79
CA ASP A 47 11.92 38.86 -3.12
C ASP A 47 11.51 37.92 -4.27
N PRO A 48 10.46 38.25 -5.05
CA PRO A 48 10.12 37.48 -6.23
C PRO A 48 11.32 37.49 -7.18
N ALA A 49 11.93 36.32 -7.39
CA ALA A 49 12.87 36.10 -8.47
C ALA A 49 12.24 36.62 -9.78
N PRO A 50 12.99 37.35 -10.61
CA PRO A 50 12.40 38.03 -11.75
C PRO A 50 11.95 37.00 -12.79
N GLU A 51 10.77 37.26 -13.34
CA GLU A 51 10.32 36.82 -14.67
C GLU A 51 9.83 35.38 -14.80
N THR A 52 8.58 35.16 -14.39
CA THR A 52 7.61 34.40 -15.23
C THR A 52 6.21 34.98 -15.04
N GLN A 53 5.88 35.98 -15.87
CA GLN A 53 4.56 36.62 -15.96
C GLN A 53 3.50 35.68 -16.57
N THR A 54 3.06 34.69 -15.80
CA THR A 54 1.81 33.97 -16.13
C THR A 54 0.91 33.92 -14.89
N GLY A 55 0.04 34.93 -14.78
CA GLY A 55 -1.19 34.93 -13.97
C GLY A 55 -1.01 34.45 -12.53
N GLN A 56 -0.46 35.30 -11.66
CA GLN A 56 -0.40 35.06 -10.23
C GLN A 56 -1.85 35.07 -9.69
N ILE A 57 -2.46 33.88 -9.59
CA ILE A 57 -3.82 33.72 -9.06
C ILE A 57 -3.78 34.04 -7.57
N GLU A 58 -4.58 35.00 -7.13
CA GLU A 58 -4.75 35.29 -5.71
C GLU A 58 -5.29 34.06 -4.98
N LYS A 59 -4.59 33.66 -3.91
CA LYS A 59 -5.06 32.58 -3.04
C LYS A 59 -6.41 32.95 -2.45
N SER A 60 -7.35 32.02 -2.45
CA SER A 60 -8.67 32.20 -1.86
C SER A 60 -8.81 31.39 -0.57
N LYS A 61 -9.79 31.77 0.26
CA LYS A 61 -10.16 30.95 1.42
C LYS A 61 -10.64 29.58 0.94
N GLY A 62 -10.26 28.53 1.65
CA GLY A 62 -10.66 27.16 1.33
C GLY A 62 -10.00 26.15 2.24
N MET A 63 -10.46 24.91 2.16
CA MET A 63 -9.98 23.84 3.03
C MET A 63 -10.00 22.49 2.33
N ILE A 64 -8.93 21.71 2.48
CA ILE A 64 -8.94 20.27 2.18
C ILE A 64 -9.78 19.57 3.25
N ILE A 65 -10.87 18.93 2.83
CA ILE A 65 -11.80 18.24 3.72
C ILE A 65 -11.57 16.72 3.76
N ALA A 66 -10.92 16.14 2.75
CA ALA A 66 -10.57 14.72 2.71
C ALA A 66 -9.47 14.41 1.67
N PRO A 67 -8.73 13.28 1.79
CA PRO A 67 -8.75 12.33 2.90
C PRO A 67 -7.98 12.82 4.14
N CYS A 68 -6.89 13.55 3.94
CA CYS A 68 -6.10 14.16 5.01
C CYS A 68 -6.47 15.63 5.10
N THR A 69 -6.96 16.06 6.26
CA THR A 69 -7.44 17.42 6.51
C THR A 69 -6.30 18.40 6.82
N THR A 70 -5.12 17.89 7.17
CA THR A 70 -3.92 18.69 7.42
C THR A 70 -3.53 19.48 6.18
N HIS A 71 -3.18 20.76 6.34
CA HIS A 71 -2.74 21.64 5.24
C HIS A 71 -1.21 21.75 5.10
N ALA A 72 -0.46 20.96 5.87
CA ALA A 72 0.97 20.74 5.68
C ALA A 72 1.25 19.88 4.43
N ARG A 73 2.53 19.75 4.07
CA ARG A 73 2.97 18.81 3.01
C ARG A 73 2.53 17.38 3.37
N CYS A 74 2.05 16.63 2.37
CA CYS A 74 1.61 15.25 2.60
C CYS A 74 2.84 14.38 2.95
N PRO A 75 2.87 13.72 4.12
CA PRO A 75 4.04 12.94 4.54
C PRO A 75 4.26 11.67 3.69
N MET A 76 3.23 11.22 2.95
CA MET A 76 3.32 10.14 1.96
C MET A 76 3.83 10.62 0.59
N TYR A 77 3.94 11.93 0.37
CA TYR A 77 4.36 12.55 -0.89
C TYR A 77 5.65 13.36 -0.69
N VAL A 78 6.75 12.63 -0.45
CA VAL A 78 8.02 13.21 0.00
C VAL A 78 8.79 13.92 -1.12
N GLU A 79 8.82 13.39 -2.35
CA GLU A 79 9.58 13.98 -3.47
C GLU A 79 8.76 13.98 -4.78
N PRO A 80 8.07 15.09 -5.08
CA PRO A 80 7.42 15.33 -6.36
C PRO A 80 8.44 15.19 -7.50
N GLY A 81 8.12 14.39 -8.52
CA GLY A 81 8.89 14.32 -9.78
C GLY A 81 10.23 13.58 -9.74
N LYS A 82 10.86 13.36 -8.58
CA LYS A 82 12.16 12.66 -8.48
C LYS A 82 12.03 11.15 -8.28
N MET A 83 11.01 10.69 -7.57
CA MET A 83 10.76 9.26 -7.38
C MET A 83 9.90 8.70 -8.52
N LYS A 84 10.51 7.91 -9.42
CA LYS A 84 9.78 7.15 -10.46
C LYS A 84 8.65 6.28 -9.88
N GLN A 85 8.73 5.85 -8.61
CA GLN A 85 7.79 4.91 -7.99
C GLN A 85 7.87 4.99 -6.44
N PRO A 86 7.05 5.77 -5.71
CA PRO A 86 6.98 5.64 -4.25
C PRO A 86 6.58 4.20 -3.87
N LYS A 87 7.30 3.56 -2.93
CA LYS A 87 6.98 2.19 -2.47
C LYS A 87 5.65 2.13 -1.72
N GLN A 88 5.27 3.23 -1.08
CA GLN A 88 4.03 3.38 -0.32
C GLN A 88 3.34 4.64 -0.81
N PHE A 89 2.04 4.54 -1.04
CA PHE A 89 1.22 5.63 -1.55
C PHE A 89 -0.14 5.58 -0.86
N CYS A 90 -0.79 6.74 -0.71
CA CYS A 90 -2.09 6.82 -0.03
C CYS A 90 -3.20 6.43 -1.01
N ARG A 91 -3.89 5.31 -0.74
CA ARG A 91 -5.02 4.81 -1.53
C ARG A 91 -6.15 4.35 -0.64
N PHE A 92 -7.33 4.18 -1.20
CA PHE A 92 -8.53 3.71 -0.53
C PHE A 92 -9.13 2.61 -1.40
N ALA A 93 -9.96 1.75 -0.82
CA ALA A 93 -10.61 0.68 -1.53
C ALA A 93 -12.12 0.76 -1.30
N GLN A 94 -12.90 0.73 -2.38
CA GLN A 94 -14.34 0.57 -2.31
C GLN A 94 -14.69 -0.81 -2.85
N ARG A 95 -15.31 -1.63 -2.00
CA ARG A 95 -15.88 -2.90 -2.45
C ARG A 95 -17.12 -2.64 -3.27
N TYR A 96 -17.22 -3.29 -4.43
CA TYR A 96 -18.40 -3.28 -5.27
C TYR A 96 -18.78 -4.71 -5.67
N VAL A 97 -20.07 -4.91 -5.94
CA VAL A 97 -20.57 -6.19 -6.45
C VAL A 97 -20.26 -6.26 -7.94
N ARG A 98 -19.51 -7.29 -8.34
CA ARG A 98 -19.15 -7.53 -9.73
C ARG A 98 -20.44 -7.79 -10.54
N PRO A 99 -20.71 -7.05 -11.64
CA PRO A 99 -21.87 -7.35 -12.48
C PRO A 99 -21.84 -8.76 -13.07
N HIS A 100 -23.01 -9.37 -13.28
CA HIS A 100 -23.13 -10.77 -13.73
C HIS A 100 -22.41 -11.05 -15.07
N VAL A 101 -22.38 -10.07 -15.98
CA VAL A 101 -21.65 -10.19 -17.26
C VAL A 101 -20.15 -10.34 -17.01
N LEU A 102 -19.57 -9.51 -16.15
CA LEU A 102 -18.15 -9.55 -15.81
C LEU A 102 -17.78 -10.82 -15.01
N GLN A 103 -18.69 -11.33 -14.18
CA GLN A 103 -18.52 -12.61 -13.48
C GLN A 103 -18.36 -13.79 -14.45
N ARG A 104 -19.18 -13.82 -15.51
CA ARG A 104 -19.11 -14.86 -16.57
C ARG A 104 -17.80 -14.78 -17.35
N ILE A 105 -17.36 -13.57 -17.71
CA ILE A 105 -16.12 -13.36 -18.48
C ILE A 105 -14.87 -13.76 -17.69
N LEU A 106 -14.79 -13.40 -16.40
CA LEU A 106 -13.60 -13.65 -15.57
C LEU A 106 -13.53 -15.08 -15.01
N GLY A 107 -14.56 -15.91 -15.22
CA GLY A 107 -14.52 -17.35 -14.90
C GLY A 107 -14.42 -17.69 -13.40
N ASN A 108 -14.81 -16.79 -12.50
CA ASN A 108 -14.74 -17.01 -11.05
C ASN A 108 -16.07 -16.64 -10.34
N PRO A 109 -17.08 -17.52 -10.38
CA PRO A 109 -18.40 -17.26 -9.81
C PRO A 109 -18.43 -17.29 -8.28
N SER A 110 -17.41 -17.82 -7.60
CA SER A 110 -17.39 -17.90 -6.13
C SER A 110 -17.10 -16.54 -5.46
N HIS A 111 -16.60 -15.56 -6.22
CA HIS A 111 -16.37 -14.20 -5.73
C HIS A 111 -17.19 -13.21 -6.56
N ASN A 112 -18.31 -12.77 -6.00
CA ASN A 112 -19.20 -11.79 -6.61
C ASN A 112 -18.82 -10.33 -6.30
N HIS A 113 -17.67 -10.08 -5.68
CA HIS A 113 -17.22 -8.75 -5.30
C HIS A 113 -15.77 -8.50 -5.70
N GLU A 114 -15.45 -7.24 -5.92
CA GLU A 114 -14.11 -6.74 -6.15
C GLU A 114 -13.88 -5.46 -5.37
N ASP A 115 -12.62 -5.15 -5.10
CA ASP A 115 -12.22 -3.93 -4.41
C ASP A 115 -11.58 -2.99 -5.44
N ALA A 116 -12.25 -1.87 -5.73
CA ALA A 116 -11.73 -0.82 -6.59
C ALA A 116 -10.82 0.10 -5.76
N GLU A 117 -9.53 0.09 -6.06
CA GLU A 117 -8.56 0.96 -5.40
C GLU A 117 -8.51 2.34 -6.08
N PHE A 118 -8.52 3.40 -5.28
CA PHE A 118 -8.50 4.80 -5.75
C PHE A 118 -7.69 5.71 -4.81
N SER A 119 -7.19 6.81 -5.34
CA SER A 119 -6.65 7.94 -4.57
C SER A 119 -7.52 9.15 -4.86
N TYR A 120 -7.84 9.94 -3.85
CA TYR A 120 -8.74 11.08 -4.03
C TYR A 120 -8.31 12.28 -3.19
N LEU A 121 -8.83 13.45 -3.55
CA LEU A 121 -8.69 14.70 -2.82
C LEU A 121 -10.02 15.44 -2.90
N ALA A 122 -10.53 15.91 -1.77
CA ALA A 122 -11.72 16.76 -1.71
C ALA A 122 -11.36 18.11 -1.09
N VAL A 123 -11.71 19.18 -1.78
CA VAL A 123 -11.39 20.56 -1.39
C VAL A 123 -12.66 21.40 -1.43
N GLN A 124 -12.90 22.16 -0.37
CA GLN A 124 -13.99 23.10 -0.27
C GLN A 124 -13.48 24.53 -0.49
N ARG A 125 -14.11 25.28 -1.40
CA ARG A 125 -13.77 26.67 -1.70
C ARG A 125 -14.58 27.64 -0.83
N GLY A 126 -13.95 28.71 -0.35
CA GLY A 126 -14.58 29.81 0.38
C GLY A 126 -14.89 29.55 1.86
N VAL A 127 -14.79 28.29 2.30
CA VAL A 127 -15.05 27.89 3.69
C VAL A 127 -13.81 27.23 4.26
N ASP A 128 -13.43 27.65 5.46
CA ASP A 128 -12.35 27.03 6.23
C ASP A 128 -12.85 26.70 7.64
N ARG A 129 -12.98 25.40 7.93
CA ARG A 129 -13.47 24.93 9.24
C ARG A 129 -12.45 25.16 10.36
N ARG A 130 -11.19 25.45 10.02
CA ARG A 130 -10.18 25.86 11.01
C ARG A 130 -10.51 27.23 11.61
N GLU A 131 -11.08 28.12 10.80
CA GLU A 131 -11.53 29.44 11.25
C GLU A 131 -12.97 29.40 11.82
N VAL A 132 -13.87 28.66 11.16
CA VAL A 132 -15.31 28.66 11.53
C VAL A 132 -15.60 27.76 12.74
N ASN A 133 -15.00 26.57 12.79
CA ASN A 133 -15.26 25.57 13.83
C ASN A 133 -14.09 25.46 14.83
N GLY A 134 -13.02 26.24 14.66
CA GLY A 134 -11.82 26.14 15.50
C GLY A 134 -11.09 24.80 15.34
N LEU A 135 -11.14 24.17 14.15
CA LEU A 135 -10.45 22.90 13.91
C LEU A 135 -8.92 23.09 14.05
N VAL A 136 -8.34 22.53 15.10
CA VAL A 136 -6.89 22.56 15.34
C VAL A 136 -6.24 21.29 14.76
N GLN A 137 -5.09 21.46 14.11
CA GLN A 137 -4.33 20.38 13.44
C GLN A 137 -2.86 20.43 13.83
N ASP A 138 -2.62 20.29 15.13
CA ASP A 138 -1.30 20.45 15.74
C ASP A 138 -0.86 19.19 16.48
N GLU A 139 0.31 19.30 17.12
CA GLU A 139 0.85 18.24 17.98
C GLU A 139 -0.07 17.96 19.18
N HIS A 140 -0.70 19.00 19.76
CA HIS A 140 -1.62 18.84 20.88
C HIS A 140 -2.84 17.99 20.51
N THR A 141 -3.44 18.24 19.34
CA THR A 141 -4.53 17.44 18.76
C THR A 141 -4.10 16.00 18.53
N THR A 142 -2.86 15.79 18.09
CA THR A 142 -2.31 14.45 17.92
C THR A 142 -2.11 13.74 19.27
N ASN A 143 -1.68 14.47 20.30
CA ASN A 143 -1.49 13.96 21.65
C ASN A 143 -2.83 13.60 22.34
N THR A 144 -3.87 14.42 22.17
CA THR A 144 -5.22 14.14 22.67
C THR A 144 -5.82 12.91 21.98
N ALA A 145 -5.70 12.80 20.65
CA ALA A 145 -6.11 11.61 19.93
C ALA A 145 -5.31 10.35 20.34
N PHE A 146 -4.03 10.50 20.74
CA PHE A 146 -3.20 9.41 21.24
C PHE A 146 -3.62 8.92 22.63
N ALA A 147 -4.00 9.85 23.52
CA ALA A 147 -4.62 9.51 24.80
C ALA A 147 -5.95 8.75 24.60
N GLY A 148 -6.69 9.13 23.56
CA GLY A 148 -7.91 8.48 23.13
C GLY A 148 -9.17 9.06 23.78
N TYR A 149 -10.29 8.95 23.07
CA TYR A 149 -11.58 9.51 23.46
C TYR A 149 -12.52 8.49 24.10
N GLU A 150 -12.04 7.28 24.43
CA GLU A 150 -12.86 6.17 24.95
C GLU A 150 -13.66 6.55 26.21
N HIS A 151 -13.11 7.42 27.06
CA HIS A 151 -13.72 7.88 28.31
C HIS A 151 -14.27 9.32 28.24
N SER A 152 -14.26 9.95 27.06
CA SER A 152 -14.69 11.35 26.91
C SER A 152 -16.20 11.54 26.75
N VAL A 153 -16.93 10.44 26.57
CA VAL A 153 -18.39 10.41 26.41
C VAL A 153 -18.98 9.56 27.53
N ASP A 154 -19.08 10.11 28.72
CA ASP A 154 -19.94 9.55 29.76
C ASP A 154 -21.40 9.75 29.34
N ILE A 155 -21.97 8.71 28.73
CA ILE A 155 -23.37 8.66 28.27
C ILE A 155 -24.36 8.79 29.45
N ASN A 156 -23.88 8.59 30.69
CA ASN A 156 -24.71 8.55 31.90
C ASN A 156 -24.86 9.90 32.63
N GLU A 157 -24.12 10.95 32.25
CA GLU A 157 -24.29 12.30 32.81
C GLU A 157 -25.16 13.18 31.89
N ALA A 158 -26.32 12.66 31.48
CA ALA A 158 -27.34 13.42 30.76
C ALA A 158 -28.09 14.44 31.65
N ASN A 159 -27.61 14.69 32.88
CA ASN A 159 -28.21 15.59 33.84
C ASN A 159 -27.15 16.47 34.52
N ALA A 160 -26.72 17.54 33.85
CA ALA A 160 -26.38 18.80 34.49
C ALA A 160 -26.13 19.85 33.40
N ASN A 161 -26.93 20.91 33.44
CA ASN A 161 -26.60 22.18 32.81
C ASN A 161 -25.19 22.60 33.29
N ASP A 162 -24.40 23.23 32.42
CA ASP A 162 -23.05 23.79 32.67
C ASP A 162 -21.85 22.89 32.41
N ALA A 163 -21.52 22.68 31.13
CA ALA A 163 -20.19 22.93 30.57
C ALA A 163 -20.25 22.65 29.06
N LYS A 164 -19.53 23.45 28.27
CA LYS A 164 -19.34 23.24 26.83
C LYS A 164 -18.95 21.78 26.58
N LYS A 165 -19.89 20.96 26.11
CA LYS A 165 -19.57 19.65 25.54
C LYS A 165 -18.61 19.92 24.39
N GLU A 166 -17.31 19.68 24.61
CA GLU A 166 -16.32 19.84 23.56
C GLU A 166 -16.75 18.95 22.39
N ILE A 167 -17.23 19.58 21.32
CA ILE A 167 -17.68 18.86 20.14
C ILE A 167 -16.42 18.33 19.47
N ILE A 168 -16.08 17.06 19.74
CA ILE A 168 -14.94 16.39 19.12
C ILE A 168 -15.26 16.18 17.64
N ASP A 169 -14.59 16.93 16.77
CA ASP A 169 -14.75 16.81 15.33
C ASP A 169 -13.96 15.61 14.80
N PRO A 170 -14.58 14.65 14.07
CA PRO A 170 -13.88 13.52 13.48
C PRO A 170 -12.70 13.89 12.56
N LEU A 171 -12.69 15.12 12.02
CA LEU A 171 -11.58 15.62 11.21
C LEU A 171 -10.27 15.81 12.00
N MET A 172 -10.33 15.76 13.33
CA MET A 172 -9.17 15.78 14.25
C MET A 172 -8.61 14.38 14.49
N TRP A 173 -9.26 13.31 14.03
CA TRP A 173 -8.78 11.97 14.29
C TRP A 173 -7.70 11.53 13.29
N PRO A 174 -6.66 10.84 13.75
CA PRO A 174 -5.66 10.26 12.87
C PRO A 174 -6.29 9.19 11.98
N ARG A 175 -5.83 9.12 10.72
CA ARG A 175 -6.36 8.19 9.71
C ARG A 175 -5.43 7.01 9.49
N VAL A 176 -5.96 5.80 9.47
CA VAL A 176 -5.22 4.58 9.12
C VAL A 176 -4.77 4.63 7.66
N VAL A 177 -3.46 4.57 7.40
CA VAL A 177 -2.89 4.68 6.04
C VAL A 177 -2.23 3.40 5.54
N LEU A 178 -2.26 2.32 6.33
CA LEU A 178 -1.85 0.98 5.92
C LEU A 178 -2.70 -0.07 6.63
N PRO A 179 -2.86 -1.28 6.08
CA PRO A 179 -3.61 -2.35 6.75
C PRO A 179 -3.01 -2.65 8.13
N PRO A 180 -3.82 -2.66 9.21
CA PRO A 180 -3.35 -2.97 10.55
C PRO A 180 -2.64 -4.33 10.66
N ILE A 181 -1.49 -4.37 11.33
CA ILE A 181 -0.71 -5.59 11.58
C ILE A 181 -1.25 -6.26 12.84
N LYS A 182 -1.96 -7.37 12.65
CA LYS A 182 -2.59 -8.13 13.73
C LYS A 182 -1.61 -9.15 14.30
N ARG A 183 -1.29 -9.03 15.59
CA ARG A 183 -0.48 -10.00 16.35
C ARG A 183 -1.29 -10.58 17.50
N LYS A 184 -0.73 -11.59 18.17
CA LYS A 184 -1.31 -12.11 19.42
C LYS A 184 -1.16 -11.04 20.49
N GLY A 185 -2.26 -10.62 21.10
CA GLY A 185 -2.27 -9.67 22.22
C GLY A 185 -2.06 -8.20 21.87
N HIS A 186 -1.69 -7.83 20.63
CA HIS A 186 -1.63 -6.43 20.20
C HIS A 186 -1.90 -6.26 18.70
N VAL A 187 -2.25 -5.04 18.30
CA VAL A 187 -2.38 -4.60 16.91
C VAL A 187 -1.50 -3.38 16.71
N SER A 188 -0.73 -3.34 15.62
CA SER A 188 0.02 -2.14 15.22
C SER A 188 -0.62 -1.52 13.99
N MET A 189 -0.89 -0.21 14.05
CA MET A 189 -1.52 0.56 12.98
C MET A 189 -0.59 1.69 12.56
N ASP A 190 -0.46 1.92 11.26
CA ASP A 190 0.24 3.08 10.73
C ASP A 190 -0.81 4.16 10.42
N LEU A 191 -0.65 5.32 11.06
CA LEU A 191 -1.61 6.42 11.05
C LEU A 191 -0.99 7.69 10.46
N CYS A 192 -1.77 8.44 9.69
CA CYS A 192 -1.48 9.83 9.35
C CYS A 192 -2.14 10.73 10.38
N THR A 193 -1.33 11.47 11.14
CA THR A 193 -1.79 12.30 12.25
C THR A 193 -2.26 13.68 11.76
N PRO A 194 -3.09 14.38 12.56
CA PRO A 194 -3.47 15.77 12.31
C PRO A 194 -2.27 16.71 12.16
N GLU A 195 -1.18 16.45 12.88
CA GLU A 195 0.10 17.15 12.77
C GLU A 195 0.78 16.97 11.40
N GLY A 196 0.33 16.03 10.57
CA GLY A 196 0.92 15.76 9.25
C GLY A 196 2.14 14.84 9.29
N LYS A 197 2.27 14.01 10.33
CA LYS A 197 3.30 12.97 10.44
C LYS A 197 2.71 11.57 10.24
N ILE A 198 3.55 10.61 9.87
CA ILE A 198 3.19 9.20 9.91
C ILE A 198 3.73 8.58 11.19
N GLU A 199 2.83 8.01 11.98
CA GLU A 199 3.15 7.35 13.22
C GLU A 199 2.66 5.90 13.21
N ARG A 200 3.38 5.03 13.90
CA ARG A 200 2.98 3.66 14.19
C ARG A 200 2.48 3.57 15.62
N TRP A 201 1.19 3.32 15.78
CA TRP A 201 0.56 3.16 17.09
C TRP A 201 0.35 1.68 17.39
N THR A 202 0.65 1.25 18.62
CA THR A 202 0.42 -0.13 19.06
C THR A 202 -0.63 -0.18 20.15
N VAL A 203 -1.70 -0.92 19.89
CA VAL A 203 -2.85 -1.12 20.75
C VAL A 203 -2.80 -2.55 21.30
N PRO A 204 -2.25 -2.76 22.52
CA PRO A 204 -2.29 -4.06 23.18
C PRO A 204 -3.66 -4.32 23.80
N ARG A 205 -4.01 -5.60 24.00
CA ARG A 205 -5.26 -6.02 24.65
C ARG A 205 -5.37 -5.53 26.10
N SER A 206 -4.22 -5.32 26.76
CA SER A 206 -4.15 -4.78 28.12
C SER A 206 -4.38 -3.27 28.20
N PHE A 207 -4.29 -2.54 27.08
CA PHE A 207 -4.55 -1.11 27.07
C PHE A 207 -6.06 -0.82 27.16
N SER A 208 -6.83 -1.37 26.23
CA SER A 208 -8.28 -1.36 26.29
C SER A 208 -8.84 -2.55 25.52
N LYS A 209 -9.88 -3.19 26.08
CA LYS A 209 -10.57 -4.31 25.42
C LYS A 209 -11.32 -3.82 24.18
N GLN A 210 -11.92 -2.64 24.24
CA GLN A 210 -12.67 -2.06 23.14
C GLN A 210 -11.72 -1.58 22.04
N ALA A 211 -10.73 -0.75 22.38
CA ALA A 211 -9.70 -0.30 21.44
C ALA A 211 -9.00 -1.49 20.76
N TYR A 212 -8.66 -2.55 21.50
CA TYR A 212 -8.07 -3.74 20.89
C TYR A 212 -9.00 -4.46 19.90
N ARG A 213 -10.28 -4.59 20.23
CA ARG A 213 -11.29 -5.20 19.35
C ARG A 213 -11.47 -4.40 18.07
N ASP A 214 -11.56 -3.08 18.20
CA ASP A 214 -11.79 -2.17 17.08
C ASP A 214 -10.54 -2.03 16.21
N ALA A 215 -9.34 -1.97 16.80
CA ALA A 215 -8.08 -1.98 16.06
C ALA A 215 -7.93 -3.24 15.20
N ARG A 216 -8.42 -4.40 15.68
CA ARG A 216 -8.42 -5.65 14.89
C ARG A 216 -9.42 -5.63 13.74
N LYS A 217 -10.47 -4.83 13.81
CA LYS A 217 -11.48 -4.68 12.76
C LYS A 217 -11.21 -3.49 11.84
N SER A 218 -10.34 -2.58 12.26
CA SER A 218 -9.93 -1.43 11.48
C SER A 218 -9.28 -1.85 10.16
N SER A 219 -9.50 -1.01 9.17
CA SER A 219 -9.10 -1.15 7.79
C SER A 219 -8.38 0.11 7.31
N TRP A 220 -7.81 0.06 6.11
CA TRP A 220 -7.17 1.23 5.53
C TRP A 220 -8.23 2.32 5.30
N GLY A 221 -7.99 3.51 5.84
CA GLY A 221 -8.79 4.70 5.60
C GLY A 221 -9.68 5.05 6.78
N ASP A 222 -9.80 4.18 7.77
CA ASP A 222 -10.57 4.44 8.97
C ASP A 222 -9.96 5.56 9.81
N LEU A 223 -10.81 6.31 10.49
CA LEU A 223 -10.40 7.28 11.50
C LEU A 223 -10.25 6.57 12.85
N TRP A 224 -9.24 6.95 13.64
CA TRP A 224 -8.89 6.26 14.87
C TRP A 224 -8.98 7.17 16.12
N PRO A 225 -10.09 7.10 16.89
CA PRO A 225 -10.28 7.95 18.08
C PRO A 225 -9.83 7.30 19.40
N LEU A 226 -9.55 6.00 19.43
CA LEU A 226 -9.43 5.25 20.69
C LEU A 226 -8.02 5.24 21.31
N GLY A 227 -7.09 6.03 20.78
CA GLY A 227 -5.73 6.12 21.32
C GLY A 227 -4.91 4.84 21.20
N ALA A 228 -3.75 4.80 21.85
CA ALA A 228 -2.87 3.64 21.89
C ALA A 228 -1.93 3.67 23.10
N LYS A 229 -1.27 2.52 23.39
CA LYS A 229 -0.30 2.46 24.49
C LYS A 229 1.06 3.04 24.12
N THR A 230 1.50 2.81 22.89
CA THR A 230 2.79 3.29 22.39
C THR A 230 2.65 3.85 20.99
N ARG A 231 3.45 4.88 20.67
CA ARG A 231 3.60 5.45 19.33
C ARG A 231 5.07 5.56 18.96
N ILE A 232 5.36 5.38 17.67
CA ILE A 232 6.71 5.50 17.11
C ILE A 232 6.59 6.29 15.80
N HIS A 233 7.40 7.33 15.62
CA HIS A 233 7.48 8.02 14.34
C HIS A 233 7.99 7.08 13.24
N ARG A 234 7.28 7.01 12.11
CA ARG A 234 7.59 6.10 11.00
C ARG A 234 7.78 6.91 9.72
N PRO A 235 9.03 7.29 9.36
CA PRO A 235 9.27 7.97 8.11
C PRO A 235 8.93 7.06 6.94
N VAL A 236 8.27 7.62 5.93
CA VAL A 236 8.00 6.91 4.67
C VAL A 236 9.34 6.65 4.00
N ARG A 237 9.67 5.38 3.75
CA ARG A 237 10.95 5.01 3.14
C ARG A 237 10.99 5.54 1.70
N ALA A 238 11.74 6.61 1.46
CA ALA A 238 12.23 6.94 0.13
C ALA A 238 13.12 5.79 -0.36
N ILE A 239 13.07 5.49 -1.66
CA ILE A 239 14.07 4.61 -2.26
C ILE A 239 15.39 5.36 -2.12
N LYS A 240 16.38 4.78 -1.42
CA LYS A 240 17.76 5.20 -1.64
C LYS A 240 18.03 4.93 -3.11
N ILE A 241 18.06 5.97 -3.94
CA ILE A 241 18.73 5.88 -5.22
C ILE A 241 20.18 5.69 -4.81
N GLU A 242 20.61 4.43 -4.73
CA GLU A 242 22.03 4.15 -4.76
C GLU A 242 22.47 4.74 -6.10
N GLU A 243 23.14 5.89 -6.07
CA GLU A 243 23.94 6.34 -7.19
C GLU A 243 24.69 5.10 -7.66
N ALA A 244 24.58 4.80 -8.95
CA ALA A 244 25.16 3.62 -9.56
C ALA A 244 26.68 3.69 -9.45
N THR A 245 27.21 3.45 -8.25
CA THR A 245 28.57 3.04 -8.05
C THR A 245 28.70 1.76 -8.87
N PRO A 246 29.65 1.69 -9.82
CA PRO A 246 29.79 0.53 -10.67
C PRO A 246 29.95 -0.67 -9.74
N ALA A 247 28.97 -1.57 -9.76
CA ALA A 247 28.91 -2.69 -8.86
C ALA A 247 30.23 -3.46 -8.95
N LYS A 248 31.09 -3.34 -7.92
CA LYS A 248 32.15 -4.31 -7.71
C LYS A 248 31.41 -5.64 -7.56
N LYS A 249 31.42 -6.45 -8.61
CA LYS A 249 30.89 -7.81 -8.61
C LYS A 249 31.53 -8.54 -7.44
N LYS A 250 30.86 -8.56 -6.28
CA LYS A 250 31.21 -9.48 -5.21
C LYS A 250 30.96 -10.86 -5.81
N LYS A 251 32.02 -11.53 -6.24
CA LYS A 251 32.00 -12.94 -6.60
C LYS A 251 31.53 -13.67 -5.35
N ILE A 252 30.23 -13.92 -5.26
CA ILE A 252 29.70 -14.93 -4.36
C ILE A 252 30.20 -16.25 -4.94
N VAL A 253 31.36 -16.70 -4.46
CA VAL A 253 31.81 -18.07 -4.67
C VAL A 253 30.83 -18.94 -3.89
N LYS A 254 29.76 -19.39 -4.55
CA LYS A 254 28.96 -20.49 -4.04
C LYS A 254 29.87 -21.72 -4.06
N PRO A 255 30.19 -22.34 -2.92
CA PRO A 255 30.98 -23.54 -2.94
C PRO A 255 30.16 -24.66 -3.60
N GLY A 256 30.76 -25.34 -4.57
CA GLY A 256 30.42 -26.75 -4.81
C GLY A 256 29.56 -27.14 -6.02
N ALA A 257 29.32 -26.27 -7.02
CA ALA A 257 28.59 -26.72 -8.22
C ALA A 257 29.19 -26.32 -9.59
N ASP A 258 30.09 -25.35 -9.64
CA ASP A 258 30.50 -24.73 -10.92
C ASP A 258 31.90 -25.16 -11.43
N SER A 259 32.74 -25.81 -10.60
CA SER A 259 34.03 -26.33 -11.07
C SER A 259 33.87 -27.56 -11.97
N ARG A 260 32.85 -28.40 -11.72
CA ARG A 260 32.55 -29.58 -12.56
C ARG A 260 32.02 -29.21 -13.95
N ARG A 261 31.22 -28.14 -14.05
CA ARG A 261 30.71 -27.65 -15.35
C ARG A 261 31.80 -27.07 -16.23
N ARG A 262 32.80 -26.39 -15.66
CA ARG A 262 33.94 -25.88 -16.42
C ARG A 262 34.89 -26.98 -16.90
N ARG A 263 35.06 -28.07 -16.14
CA ARG A 263 35.82 -29.25 -16.60
C ARG A 263 35.11 -29.98 -17.74
N ALA A 264 33.78 -30.15 -17.64
CA ALA A 264 32.99 -30.81 -18.67
C ALA A 264 32.83 -30.00 -19.98
N ALA A 265 33.06 -28.69 -19.94
CA ALA A 265 33.09 -27.86 -21.16
C ALA A 265 34.47 -27.83 -21.85
N LEU A 266 35.52 -28.33 -21.19
CA LEU A 266 36.89 -28.39 -21.70
C LEU A 266 37.35 -29.81 -22.06
N ALA A 267 36.61 -30.84 -21.66
CA ALA A 267 36.81 -32.22 -22.10
C ALA A 267 35.61 -32.62 -22.97
N GLY A 268 35.81 -32.59 -24.29
CA GLY A 268 34.84 -33.07 -25.27
C GLY A 268 34.76 -34.60 -25.27
N GLU A 269 34.19 -35.19 -24.22
CA GLU A 269 33.90 -36.63 -24.16
C GLU A 269 32.41 -36.80 -23.81
N SER A 270 31.65 -37.24 -24.82
CA SER A 270 30.32 -37.80 -24.65
C SER A 270 30.46 -39.24 -24.15
N GLU A 271 30.37 -39.47 -22.84
CA GLU A 271 30.05 -40.80 -22.34
C GLU A 271 28.55 -41.05 -22.54
N GLU A 272 28.25 -41.73 -23.64
CA GLU A 272 26.97 -42.36 -23.92
C GLU A 272 26.86 -43.57 -22.97
N PHE A 273 25.96 -43.49 -21.99
CA PHE A 273 25.68 -44.63 -21.12
C PHE A 273 24.61 -45.49 -21.80
N ASP A 274 25.07 -46.47 -22.58
CA ASP A 274 24.21 -47.45 -23.25
C ASP A 274 23.53 -48.34 -22.20
N LEU A 275 22.26 -48.06 -21.93
CA LEU A 275 21.38 -48.98 -21.25
C LEU A 275 20.90 -49.99 -22.29
N ASP A 276 21.04 -51.28 -21.98
CA ASP A 276 20.50 -52.35 -22.82
C ASP A 276 18.97 -52.20 -22.98
N ASP A 277 18.43 -52.71 -24.10
CA ASP A 277 17.02 -52.55 -24.47
C ASP A 277 16.06 -53.09 -23.40
N GLU A 278 16.49 -54.11 -22.63
CA GLU A 278 15.72 -54.72 -21.55
C GLU A 278 15.60 -53.80 -20.32
N GLN A 279 16.68 -53.09 -19.93
CA GLN A 279 16.61 -52.10 -18.85
C GLN A 279 15.86 -50.83 -19.28
N GLY A 280 15.97 -50.46 -20.56
CA GLY A 280 15.21 -49.36 -21.15
C GLY A 280 13.69 -49.61 -21.10
N GLN A 281 13.25 -50.81 -21.45
CA GLN A 281 11.85 -51.23 -21.39
C GLN A 281 11.33 -51.32 -19.96
N LYS A 282 12.07 -51.93 -19.03
CA LYS A 282 11.69 -51.98 -17.60
C LYS A 282 11.53 -50.59 -16.98
N LEU A 283 12.33 -49.61 -17.41
CA LEU A 283 12.23 -48.24 -16.95
C LEU A 283 11.02 -47.51 -17.57
N ALA A 284 10.72 -47.77 -18.85
CA ALA A 284 9.53 -47.24 -19.52
C ALA A 284 8.23 -47.78 -18.90
N ASP A 285 8.19 -49.08 -18.58
CA ASP A 285 7.03 -49.72 -17.92
C ASP A 285 6.82 -49.17 -16.51
N ARG A 286 7.90 -48.91 -15.77
CA ARG A 286 7.83 -48.22 -14.47
C ARG A 286 7.23 -46.82 -14.60
N VAL A 287 7.58 -46.07 -15.65
CA VAL A 287 7.05 -44.71 -15.87
C VAL A 287 5.57 -44.75 -16.24
N ASN A 288 5.15 -45.72 -17.07
CA ASN A 288 3.74 -45.91 -17.43
C ASN A 288 2.87 -46.35 -16.24
N SER A 289 3.39 -47.24 -15.38
CA SER A 289 2.75 -47.63 -14.11
C SER A 289 2.44 -46.42 -13.20
N TYR A 290 3.35 -45.45 -13.14
CA TYR A 290 3.11 -44.19 -12.41
C TYR A 290 2.07 -43.27 -13.06
N HIS A 291 1.88 -43.34 -14.39
CA HIS A 291 0.84 -42.59 -15.09
C HIS A 291 -0.56 -43.22 -14.92
N ASP A 292 -0.67 -44.54 -14.88
CA ASP A 292 -1.94 -45.22 -14.63
C ASP A 292 -2.47 -44.98 -13.21
N GLN A 293 -1.58 -44.92 -12.21
CA GLN A 293 -1.94 -44.55 -10.83
C GLN A 293 -2.49 -43.11 -10.72
N ARG A 294 -2.25 -42.25 -11.72
CA ARG A 294 -2.76 -40.87 -11.79
C ARG A 294 -4.23 -40.80 -12.21
N ILE A 295 -4.73 -41.80 -12.94
CA ILE A 295 -6.08 -41.81 -13.52
C ILE A 295 -7.11 -42.31 -12.51
N THR A 296 -6.72 -43.17 -11.57
CA THR A 296 -7.67 -43.88 -10.69
C THR A 296 -7.74 -43.41 -9.23
N GLY A 297 -6.89 -42.48 -8.77
CA GLY A 297 -6.81 -42.12 -7.34
C GLY A 297 -6.99 -40.64 -6.97
N LYS A 298 -8.15 -40.27 -6.43
CA LYS A 298 -8.37 -38.98 -5.76
C LYS A 298 -7.73 -38.97 -4.37
N ASN A 299 -6.50 -38.46 -4.23
CA ASN A 299 -6.02 -37.86 -2.98
C ASN A 299 -4.88 -36.85 -3.22
N LYS A 300 -5.14 -35.57 -2.89
CA LYS A 300 -4.36 -34.40 -3.34
C LYS A 300 -3.05 -34.14 -2.58
N LYS A 301 -2.65 -35.00 -1.62
CA LYS A 301 -1.49 -34.77 -0.74
C LYS A 301 -0.25 -35.62 -1.04
N GLU A 302 -0.34 -36.70 -1.82
CA GLU A 302 0.82 -37.58 -2.08
C GLU A 302 1.41 -37.49 -3.50
N ASN A 303 0.68 -36.94 -4.49
CA ASN A 303 1.18 -36.84 -5.87
C ASN A 303 1.96 -35.53 -6.13
N LYS A 304 3.11 -35.33 -5.47
CA LYS A 304 4.13 -34.37 -5.93
C LYS A 304 5.19 -35.10 -6.76
N VAL A 305 5.16 -34.85 -8.06
CA VAL A 305 6.13 -35.41 -9.03
C VAL A 305 7.57 -35.18 -8.53
N PRO A 306 8.36 -36.26 -8.33
CA PRO A 306 9.75 -36.15 -7.95
C PRO A 306 10.55 -35.33 -8.97
N LYS A 307 11.52 -34.58 -8.49
CA LYS A 307 12.31 -33.64 -9.31
C LYS A 307 12.98 -34.30 -10.52
N TRP A 308 13.39 -35.57 -10.39
CA TRP A 308 14.03 -36.33 -11.47
C TRP A 308 13.08 -36.64 -12.64
N ALA A 309 11.80 -36.92 -12.35
CA ALA A 309 10.80 -37.21 -13.37
C ALA A 309 10.48 -35.96 -14.22
N ARG A 310 10.36 -34.79 -13.58
CA ARG A 310 10.21 -33.50 -14.31
C ARG A 310 11.41 -33.16 -15.18
N GLN A 311 12.62 -33.49 -14.72
CA GLN A 311 13.84 -33.24 -15.49
C GLN A 311 13.94 -34.15 -16.73
N MET A 312 13.42 -35.37 -16.65
CA MET A 312 13.36 -36.29 -17.79
C MET A 312 12.30 -35.89 -18.81
N GLU A 313 11.15 -35.39 -18.36
CA GLU A 313 10.09 -34.87 -19.23
C GLU A 313 10.60 -33.70 -20.09
N VAL A 314 11.28 -32.72 -19.47
CA VAL A 314 11.92 -31.61 -20.19
C VAL A 314 13.02 -32.08 -21.14
N LYS A 315 13.77 -33.14 -20.79
CA LYS A 315 14.78 -33.72 -21.69
C LYS A 315 14.15 -34.43 -22.89
N ARG A 316 13.05 -35.17 -22.68
CA ARG A 316 12.26 -35.84 -23.72
C ARG A 316 11.68 -34.80 -24.69
N ASP A 317 11.01 -33.77 -24.18
CA ASP A 317 10.41 -32.72 -25.00
C ASP A 317 11.47 -31.96 -25.81
N ARG A 318 12.69 -31.80 -25.26
CA ARG A 318 13.83 -31.21 -25.95
C ARG A 318 14.46 -32.14 -27.01
N LYS A 319 14.31 -33.47 -26.89
CA LYS A 319 14.73 -34.45 -27.89
C LYS A 319 13.72 -34.52 -29.05
N TYR A 320 12.42 -34.54 -28.73
CA TYR A 320 11.33 -34.47 -29.72
C TYR A 320 11.31 -33.13 -30.48
N GLY A 321 11.50 -32.00 -29.78
CA GLY A 321 11.59 -30.69 -30.42
C GLY A 321 12.83 -30.50 -31.31
N LYS A 322 13.88 -31.32 -31.12
CA LYS A 322 15.03 -31.37 -32.03
C LYS A 322 14.79 -32.23 -33.26
N GLN A 323 13.95 -33.26 -33.16
CA GLN A 323 13.57 -34.11 -34.30
C GLN A 323 12.58 -33.40 -35.24
N LEU A 324 11.69 -32.56 -34.70
CA LEU A 324 10.72 -31.77 -35.50
C LEU A 324 11.31 -30.50 -36.15
N GLY A 325 12.57 -30.16 -35.87
CA GLY A 325 13.26 -29.00 -36.44
C GLY A 325 14.22 -29.35 -37.58
N HIS A 326 14.15 -30.59 -38.09
CA HIS A 326 15.07 -31.12 -39.10
C HIS A 326 14.35 -31.82 -40.26
N GLU A 327 13.08 -31.46 -40.51
CA GLU A 327 12.37 -31.73 -41.77
C GLU A 327 12.14 -30.42 -42.53
#